data_AF-F4XPY3-F1
#
_entry.id   AF-F4XPY3-F1
#
_cell.length_a   1.000
_cell.length_b   1.000
_cell.length_c   1.000
_cell.angle_alpha   90.00
_cell.angle_beta   90.00
_cell.angle_gamma   90.00
#
_symmetry.space_group_name_H-M   'P 1'
#
loop_
_entity.id
_entity.type
_entity.pdbx_description
1 polymer ?
#
loop_
_entity_poly.entity_id
_entity_poly.type
_entity_poly.pdbx_seq_one_letter_code
_entity_poly.pdbx_strand_id
1 'polypeptide(L)' 'MRLKDYAKHMAVSYQTAWRWWKAGKLPHPAFQTESGSVIVEYFHQQKTQPSNTKRVAIYGRV' A
#
# COMPACT_ATOMS: atom_id res chain seq x y z
N MET A 1 -3.60 3.56 -6.55
CA MET A 1 -3.02 3.42 -5.19
C MET A 1 -1.62 4.03 -5.12
N ARG A 2 -1.14 4.44 -3.94
CA ARG A 2 0.25 4.96 -3.80
C ARG A 2 1.26 3.84 -4.03
N LEU A 3 2.45 4.16 -4.54
CA LEU A 3 3.52 3.19 -4.79
C LEU A 3 3.88 2.34 -3.56
N LYS A 4 3.80 2.92 -2.35
CA LYS A 4 4.01 2.19 -1.08
C LYS A 4 2.98 1.09 -0.86
N ASP A 5 1.70 1.38 -1.13
CA ASP A 5 0.61 0.43 -0.95
C ASP A 5 0.64 -0.65 -2.04
N TYR A 6 1.01 -0.25 -3.26
CA TYR A 6 1.29 -1.16 -4.37
C TYR A 6 2.41 -2.15 -4.04
N ALA A 7 3.53 -1.65 -3.49
CA ALA A 7 4.65 -2.51 -3.11
C ALA A 7 4.24 -3.56 -2.07
N LYS A 8 3.48 -3.15 -1.04
CA LYS A 8 2.92 -4.08 -0.06
C LYS A 8 2.01 -5.13 -0.70
N HIS A 9 1.16 -4.70 -1.63
CA HIS A 9 0.25 -5.61 -2.33
C HIS A 9 1.01 -6.64 -3.17
N MET A 10 2.05 -6.21 -3.89
CA MET A 10 2.93 -7.10 -4.66
C MET A 10 3.94 -7.86 -3.80
N ALA A 11 3.87 -7.74 -2.47
CA ALA A 11 4.82 -8.34 -1.53
C ALA A 11 6.30 -8.02 -1.84
N VAL A 12 6.57 -6.83 -2.40
CA VAL A 12 7.93 -6.34 -2.70
C VAL A 12 8.27 -5.13 -1.84
N SER A 13 9.58 -4.89 -1.67
CA SER A 13 10.03 -3.70 -0.97
C SER A 13 9.66 -2.42 -1.74
N TYR A 14 9.43 -1.32 -1.01
CA TYR A 14 9.21 -0.01 -1.61
C TYR A 14 10.36 0.41 -2.54
N GLN A 15 11.61 0.14 -2.14
CA GLN A 15 12.78 0.45 -2.95
C GLN A 15 12.78 -0.31 -4.28
N THR A 16 12.36 -1.59 -4.28
CA THR A 16 12.22 -2.39 -5.49
C THR A 16 11.18 -1.77 -6.43
N ALA A 17 10.00 -1.44 -5.90
CA ALA A 17 8.94 -0.81 -6.67
C ALA A 17 9.36 0.57 -7.23
N TRP A 18 10.11 1.36 -6.45
CA TRP A 18 10.68 2.63 -6.90
C TRP A 18 11.69 2.46 -8.04
N ARG A 19 12.57 1.46 -7.94
CA ARG A 19 13.53 1.14 -9.01
C ARG A 19 12.81 0.71 -10.30
N TRP A 20 11.74 -0.08 -10.20
CA TRP A 20 10.93 -0.46 -11.36
C TRP A 20 10.23 0.73 -11.99
N TRP A 21 9.70 1.65 -11.17
CA TRP A 21 9.11 2.89 -11.65
C TRP A 21 10.15 3.75 -12.39
N LYS A 22 11.32 3.97 -11.78
CA LYS A 22 12.44 4.70 -12.40
C LYS A 22 12.96 4.04 -13.67
N ALA A 23 12.88 2.70 -13.76
CA ALA A 23 13.28 1.94 -14.94
C ALA A 23 12.17 1.84 -16.01
N GLY A 24 10.96 2.34 -15.75
CA GLY A 24 9.80 2.20 -16.65
C GLY A 24 9.32 0.75 -16.83
N LYS A 25 9.71 -0.16 -15.94
CA LYS A 25 9.40 -1.61 -16.00
C LYS A 25 8.18 -2.00 -15.18
N LEU A 26 7.35 -1.03 -14.78
CA LEU A 26 6.13 -1.37 -14.07
C LEU A 26 5.16 -2.06 -15.02
N PRO A 27 4.56 -3.20 -14.62
CA PRO A 27 3.56 -3.90 -15.42
C PRO A 27 2.24 -3.13 -15.54
N HIS A 28 2.02 -2.14 -14.67
CA HIS A 28 0.82 -1.31 -14.63
C HIS A 28 1.16 0.16 -14.91
N PRO A 29 0.25 0.90 -15.57
CA PRO A 29 0.41 2.32 -15.76
C PRO A 29 0.54 3.05 -14.41
N ALA A 30 1.56 3.87 -14.30
CA ALA A 30 1.87 4.64 -13.10
C ALA A 30 2.37 6.03 -13.51
N PHE A 31 1.92 7.05 -12.78
CA PHE A 31 2.30 8.43 -13.04
C PHE A 31 2.79 9.11 -11.76
N GLN A 32 3.65 10.10 -11.94
CA GLN A 32 4.07 10.98 -10.85
C GLN A 32 3.18 12.22 -10.85
N THR A 33 2.64 12.56 -9.68
CA THR A 33 1.98 13.84 -9.46
C THR A 33 3.02 14.96 -9.34
N GLU A 34 2.64 16.21 -9.58
CA GLU A 34 3.50 17.39 -9.40
C GLU A 34 4.14 17.48 -7.99
N SER A 35 3.49 16.90 -6.98
CA SER A 35 4.01 16.77 -5.61
C SER A 35 5.12 15.74 -5.43
N GLY A 36 5.50 15.01 -6.48
CA GLY A 36 6.52 13.96 -6.45
C GLY A 36 6.00 12.59 -6.03
N SER A 37 4.72 12.46 -5.67
CA SER A 37 4.10 11.19 -5.31
C SER A 37 3.85 10.33 -6.55
N VAL A 38 4.18 9.03 -6.46
CA VAL A 38 3.90 8.06 -7.53
C VAL A 38 2.59 7.32 -7.25
N ILE A 39 1.66 7.45 -8.18
CA ILE A 39 0.36 6.79 -8.16
C ILE A 39 0.37 5.70 -9.22
N VAL A 40 0.06 4.47 -8.78
CA VAL A 40 -0.09 3.31 -9.66
C VAL A 40 -1.57 3.07 -9.88
N GLU A 41 -1.99 3.03 -11.14
CA GLU A 41 -3.37 2.80 -11.56
C GLU A 41 -3.67 1.29 -11.53
N TYR A 42 -3.70 0.77 -10.30
CA TYR A 42 -4.00 -0.62 -10.01
C TYR A 42 -5.35 -0.69 -9.30
N PHE A 43 -6.37 -1.20 -10.00
CA PHE A 43 -7.70 -1.42 -9.46
C PHE A 43 -7.73 -2.76 -8.74
N HIS A 44 -7.35 -2.74 -7.47
CA HIS A 44 -7.63 -3.87 -6.59
C HIS A 44 -8.82 -3.55 -5.70
N GLN A 45 -9.78 -4.48 -5.70
CA GLN A 45 -10.88 -4.51 -4.76
C GLN A 45 -10.27 -4.49 -3.36
N GLN A 46 -10.32 -3.32 -2.72
CA GLN A 46 -9.77 -3.13 -1.41
C GLN A 46 -10.54 -4.08 -0.48
N LYS A 47 -9.92 -5.18 -0.06
CA LYS A 47 -10.32 -5.82 1.19
C LYS A 47 -10.02 -4.78 2.26
N THR A 48 -11.03 -3.99 2.58
CA THR A 48 -11.09 -3.11 3.74
C THR A 48 -10.53 -3.90 4.92
N GLN A 49 -9.30 -3.59 5.30
CA GLN A 49 -8.73 -4.11 6.54
C GLN A 49 -9.70 -3.70 7.64
N PRO A 50 -10.32 -4.65 8.37
CA PRO A 50 -11.18 -4.28 9.48
C PRO A 50 -10.30 -3.47 10.43
N SER A 51 -10.78 -2.27 10.74
CA SER A 51 -10.14 -1.36 11.68
C SER A 51 -9.74 -2.14 12.93
N ASN A 52 -8.52 -1.90 13.36
CA ASN A 52 -7.92 -2.41 14.59
C ASN A 52 -8.88 -2.18 15.77
N THR A 53 -9.80 -3.12 16.00
CA THR A 53 -10.67 -3.13 17.17
C THR A 53 -9.78 -3.56 18.31
N LYS A 54 -9.22 -2.58 19.02
CA LYS A 54 -8.53 -2.81 20.30
C LYS A 54 -9.50 -3.55 21.22
N ARG A 55 -9.33 -4.85 21.36
CA ARG A 55 -10.07 -5.66 22.32
C ARG A 55 -9.49 -5.37 23.70
N VAL A 56 -10.29 -4.78 24.58
CA VAL A 56 -9.96 -4.53 25.98
C VAL A 56 -10.70 -5.56 26.82
N ALA A 57 -9.99 -6.21 27.73
CA ALA A 57 -10.59 -7.07 28.76
C ALA A 57 -10.55 -6.31 30.09
N ILE A 58 -11.66 -6.32 30.82
CA ILE A 58 -11.76 -5.80 32.19
C ILE A 58 -11.93 -7.01 33.11
N TYR A 59 -11.07 -7.15 34.12
CA TYR A 59 -11.16 -8.22 35.11
C TYR A 59 -11.59 -7.64 36.46
N GLY A 60 -12.68 -8.17 37.03
CA GLY A 60 -13.15 -7.87 38.38
C GLY A 60 -13.03 -9.11 39.25
N ARG A 61 -12.49 -8.95 40.46
CA ARG A 61 -12.44 -9.99 41.50
C ARG A 61 -13.25 -9.50 42.70
N VAL A 62 -14.11 -10.38 43.23
CA VAL A 62 -14.87 -10.21 44.48
C VAL A 62 -14.05 -10.75 45.66
#